data_AF-A0A256YVG8-F1
#
_entry.id   AF-A0A256YVG8-F1
#
_cell.length_a   1.000
_cell.length_b   1.000
_cell.length_c   1.000
_cell.angle_alpha   90.00
_cell.angle_beta   90.00
_cell.angle_gamma   90.00
#
_symmetry.space_group_name_H-M   'P 1'
#
loop_
_entity.id
_entity.type
_entity.pdbx_description
1 polymer ?
#
loop_
_entity_poly.entity_id
_entity_poly.type
_entity_poly.pdbx_seq_one_letter_code
_entity_poly.pdbx_strand_id
1 'polypeptide(L)'
;MNVVDGQTEIRDLEGQKVPVPNRSVLLMMKFKAAWDRNWRVCHERSDDPCWDQSKMIKDHSDILSLIDPRKGGEQIDVNLLGEYFSSHPFLEKVIDDISCSGAAFEKYGIDPSEAIRLIERFRSLVLL
;
A
#
# COMPACT_ATOMS: atom_id res chain seq x y z
N MET A 1 18.64 9.31 4.03
CA MET A 1 17.34 9.90 4.42
C MET A 1 16.51 8.78 5.02
N ASN A 2 16.07 8.90 6.27
CA ASN A 2 15.22 7.89 6.91
C ASN A 2 13.76 8.22 6.58
N VAL A 3 13.02 7.26 6.01
CA VAL A 3 11.64 7.46 5.52
C VAL A 3 10.67 7.88 6.62
N VAL A 4 11.02 7.64 7.88
CA VAL A 4 10.19 7.96 9.05
C VAL A 4 10.52 9.34 9.64
N ASP A 5 11.69 9.91 9.35
CA ASP A 5 12.14 11.17 9.96
C ASP A 5 11.25 12.33 9.48
N GLY A 6 10.56 12.97 10.41
CA GLY A 6 9.62 14.07 10.10
C GLY A 6 8.30 13.61 9.48
N GLN A 7 8.09 12.29 9.32
CA GLN A 7 6.90 11.71 8.67
C GLN A 7 6.04 10.90 9.67
N THR A 8 6.02 11.35 10.93
CA THR A 8 5.21 10.77 12.01
C THR A 8 4.19 11.77 12.52
N GLU A 9 3.03 11.28 12.91
CA GLU A 9 1.98 12.04 13.59
C GLU A 9 1.74 11.48 15.00
N ILE A 10 1.35 12.34 15.93
CA ILE A 10 0.93 11.90 17.27
C ILE A 10 -0.55 11.56 17.21
N ARG A 11 -0.91 10.31 17.52
CA ARG A 11 -2.30 9.89 17.71
C ARG A 11 -2.60 9.62 19.17
N ASP A 12 -3.80 9.99 19.58
CA ASP A 12 -4.35 9.59 20.88
C ASP A 12 -4.97 8.20 20.73
N LEU A 13 -4.40 7.24 21.46
CA LEU A 13 -4.85 5.85 21.52
C LEU A 13 -5.12 5.55 23.00
N GLU A 14 -6.41 5.47 23.35
CA GLU A 14 -6.84 5.19 24.73
C GLU A 14 -6.23 6.15 25.78
N GLY A 15 -6.10 7.43 25.44
CA GLY A 15 -5.53 8.46 26.31
C GLY A 15 -4.00 8.51 26.29
N GLN A 16 -3.34 7.68 25.48
CA GLN A 16 -1.89 7.71 25.29
C GLN A 16 -1.54 8.37 23.96
N LYS A 17 -0.60 9.31 24.01
CA LYS A 17 -0.04 9.96 22.82
C LYS A 17 1.06 9.07 22.23
N VAL A 18 0.76 8.42 21.11
CA VAL A 18 1.67 7.49 20.45
C VAL A 18 2.12 8.08 19.11
N PRO A 19 3.44 8.19 18.84
CA PRO A 19 3.94 8.54 17.53
C PRO A 19 3.70 7.38 16.56
N VAL A 20 3.02 7.65 15.46
CA VAL A 20 2.75 6.68 14.40
C VAL A 20 3.24 7.24 13.06
N PRO A 21 3.74 6.40 12.14
CA PRO A 21 4.02 6.85 10.79
C PRO A 21 2.75 7.43 10.16
N ASN A 22 2.91 8.51 9.40
CA ASN A 22 1.79 9.06 8.66
C ASN A 22 1.33 8.07 7.57
N ARG A 23 0.18 8.38 6.99
CA ARG A 23 -0.49 7.49 6.03
C ARG A 23 0.36 7.21 4.80
N SER A 24 1.10 8.20 4.29
CA SER A 24 2.01 8.01 3.15
C SER A 24 3.12 7.02 3.46
N VAL A 25 3.75 7.12 4.63
CA VAL A 25 4.79 6.16 5.03
C VAL A 25 4.23 4.76 5.22
N LEU A 26 3.04 4.62 5.83
CA LEU A 26 2.36 3.32 5.93
C LEU A 26 2.09 2.73 4.54
N LEU A 27 1.69 3.57 3.58
CA LEU A 27 1.45 3.14 2.20
C LEU A 27 2.75 2.67 1.53
N MET A 28 3.84 3.43 1.65
CA MET A 28 5.16 3.03 1.12
C MET A 28 5.62 1.69 1.66
N MET A 29 5.48 1.48 2.98
CA MET A 29 5.81 0.22 3.65
C MET A 29 4.97 -0.93 3.08
N LYS A 30 3.68 -0.71 2.84
CA LYS A 30 2.79 -1.73 2.28
C LYS A 30 3.12 -2.08 0.83
N PHE A 31 3.41 -1.08 0.00
CA PHE A 31 3.87 -1.29 -1.37
C PHE A 31 5.14 -2.13 -1.43
N LYS A 32 6.14 -1.76 -0.62
CA LYS A 32 7.39 -2.52 -0.54
C LYS A 32 7.15 -3.95 -0.03
N ALA A 33 6.32 -4.11 0.99
CA ALA A 33 6.06 -5.42 1.58
C ALA A 33 5.27 -6.35 0.65
N ALA A 34 4.36 -5.82 -0.18
CA ALA A 34 3.69 -6.56 -1.24
C ALA A 34 4.68 -6.99 -2.33
N TRP A 35 5.53 -6.06 -2.79
CA TRP A 35 6.58 -6.36 -3.77
C TRP A 35 7.55 -7.44 -3.28
N ASP A 36 8.09 -7.29 -2.06
CA ASP A 36 9.07 -8.23 -1.50
C ASP A 36 8.48 -9.65 -1.41
N ARG A 37 7.19 -9.79 -1.07
CA ARG A 37 6.48 -11.08 -1.03
C ARG A 37 6.30 -11.68 -2.41
N ASN A 38 5.80 -10.89 -3.35
CA ASN A 38 5.61 -11.35 -4.72
C ASN A 38 6.96 -11.79 -5.33
N TRP A 39 8.01 -11.00 -5.11
CA TRP A 39 9.36 -11.32 -5.56
C TRP A 39 9.85 -12.65 -4.99
N ARG A 40 9.70 -12.89 -3.68
CA ARG A 40 10.10 -14.16 -3.07
C ARG A 40 9.35 -15.36 -3.65
N VAL A 41 8.04 -15.23 -3.85
CA VAL A 41 7.21 -16.30 -4.43
C VAL A 41 7.63 -16.59 -5.87
N CYS A 42 7.77 -15.56 -6.71
CA CYS A 42 8.12 -15.72 -8.12
C CYS A 42 9.55 -16.23 -8.36
N HIS A 43 10.46 -16.05 -7.41
CA HIS A 43 11.87 -16.46 -7.55
C HIS A 43 12.23 -17.69 -6.70
N GLU A 44 11.22 -18.42 -6.20
CA GLU A 44 11.41 -19.63 -5.37
C GLU A 44 12.31 -19.36 -4.15
N ARG A 45 12.18 -18.16 -3.57
CA ARG A 45 12.92 -17.72 -2.37
C ARG A 45 12.05 -17.66 -1.11
N SER A 46 10.82 -18.15 -1.18
CA SER A 46 9.91 -18.20 -0.03
C SER A 46 9.98 -19.57 0.63
N ASP A 47 10.23 -19.59 1.95
CA ASP A 47 10.18 -20.81 2.76
C ASP A 47 8.74 -21.34 2.90
N ASP A 48 7.75 -20.44 2.82
CA ASP A 48 6.31 -20.77 2.83
C ASP A 48 5.58 -19.88 1.79
N PRO A 49 5.54 -20.32 0.51
CA PRO A 49 4.89 -19.56 -0.56
C PRO A 49 3.40 -19.32 -0.33
N CYS A 50 2.70 -20.27 0.31
CA CYS A 50 1.28 -20.15 0.61
C CYS A 50 1.04 -19.03 1.63
N TRP A 51 1.88 -18.95 2.66
CA TRP A 51 1.82 -17.87 3.64
C TRP A 51 2.17 -16.51 3.01
N ASP A 52 3.23 -16.44 2.19
CA ASP A 52 3.60 -15.18 1.51
C ASP A 52 2.49 -14.69 0.56
N GLN A 53 1.84 -15.60 -0.18
CA GLN A 53 0.67 -15.27 -1.01
C GLN A 53 -0.51 -14.74 -0.17
N SER A 54 -0.82 -15.40 0.95
CA SER A 54 -1.89 -14.95 1.86
C SER A 54 -1.60 -13.56 2.45
N LYS A 55 -0.35 -13.29 2.80
CA LYS A 55 0.08 -11.98 3.30
C LYS A 55 0.08 -10.92 2.20
N MET A 56 0.45 -11.27 0.97
CA MET A 56 0.35 -10.36 -0.18
C MET A 56 -1.10 -9.91 -0.42
N ILE A 57 -2.08 -10.83 -0.36
CA ILE A 57 -3.50 -10.49 -0.44
C ILE A 57 -3.90 -9.52 0.68
N LYS A 58 -3.39 -9.73 1.90
CA LYS A 58 -3.61 -8.80 3.02
C LYS A 58 -3.01 -7.42 2.74
N ASP A 59 -1.78 -7.35 2.22
CA ASP A 59 -1.16 -6.06 1.94
C ASP A 59 -1.87 -5.31 0.81
N HIS A 60 -2.33 -6.00 -0.24
CA HIS A 60 -3.17 -5.40 -1.28
C HIS A 60 -4.47 -4.82 -0.68
N SER A 61 -5.13 -5.55 0.21
CA SER A 61 -6.33 -5.07 0.92
C SER A 61 -6.03 -3.88 1.83
N ASP A 62 -4.91 -3.91 2.55
CA ASP A 62 -4.46 -2.80 3.38
C ASP A 62 -4.13 -1.55 2.51
N ILE A 63 -3.55 -1.72 1.32
CA ILE A 63 -3.30 -0.64 0.35
C ILE A 63 -4.62 -0.02 -0.12
N LEU A 64 -5.62 -0.83 -0.49
CA LEU A 64 -6.95 -0.34 -0.87
C LEU A 64 -7.57 0.51 0.24
N SER A 65 -7.51 0.03 1.48
CA SER A 65 -7.97 0.79 2.66
C SER A 65 -7.21 2.11 2.80
N LEU A 66 -5.89 2.10 2.59
CA LEU A 66 -5.04 3.28 2.71
C LEU A 66 -5.33 4.33 1.61
N ILE A 67 -5.68 3.94 0.39
CA ILE A 67 -5.94 4.89 -0.71
C ILE A 67 -7.42 5.33 -0.81
N ASP A 68 -8.34 4.64 -0.14
CA ASP A 68 -9.77 4.96 -0.15
C ASP A 68 -10.07 6.31 0.53
N PRO A 69 -10.62 7.32 -0.17
CA PRO A 69 -11.00 8.62 0.42
C PRO A 69 -11.93 8.48 1.62
N ARG A 70 -12.85 7.50 1.56
CA ARG A 70 -13.82 7.23 2.63
C ARG A 70 -13.16 6.76 3.92
N LYS A 71 -11.89 6.34 3.85
CA LYS A 71 -11.06 5.88 4.97
C LYS A 71 -9.89 6.83 5.28
N GLY A 72 -9.91 8.03 4.71
CA GLY A 72 -8.85 9.04 4.89
C GLY A 72 -7.75 8.98 3.84
N GLY A 73 -7.97 8.35 2.68
CA GLY A 73 -7.02 8.33 1.56
C GLY A 73 -6.70 9.71 0.97
N GLU A 74 -7.46 10.74 1.31
CA GLU A 74 -7.14 12.15 0.97
C GLU A 74 -6.00 12.74 1.82
N GLN A 75 -5.60 12.06 2.89
CA GLN A 75 -4.51 12.49 3.79
C GLN A 75 -3.12 12.03 3.31
N ILE A 76 -3.03 11.47 2.11
CA ILE A 76 -1.75 11.07 1.53
C ILE A 76 -1.02 12.30 0.98
N ASP A 77 0.26 12.42 1.31
CA ASP A 77 1.19 13.34 0.65
C ASP A 77 1.56 12.76 -0.73
N VAL A 78 0.99 13.35 -1.77
CA VAL A 78 1.17 12.93 -3.17
C VAL A 78 2.58 13.25 -3.67
N ASN A 79 3.20 14.35 -3.23
CA ASN A 79 4.56 14.71 -3.66
C ASN A 79 5.56 13.71 -3.13
N LEU A 80 5.44 13.38 -1.84
CA LEU A 80 6.28 12.39 -1.18
C LEU A 80 6.13 11.00 -1.81
N LEU A 81 4.90 10.60 -2.17
CA LEU A 81 4.66 9.33 -2.86
C LEU A 81 5.20 9.36 -4.29
N GLY A 82 5.02 10.44 -5.03
CA GLY A 82 5.57 10.60 -6.38
C GLY A 82 7.10 10.48 -6.43
N GLU A 83 7.80 11.16 -5.52
CA GLU A 83 9.26 11.01 -5.35
C GLU A 83 9.67 9.56 -5.05
N TYR A 84 8.89 8.89 -4.20
CA TYR A 84 9.14 7.50 -3.83
C TYR A 84 8.95 6.53 -5.00
N PHE A 85 7.89 6.66 -5.80
CA PHE A 85 7.68 5.84 -7.00
C PHE A 85 8.71 6.16 -8.08
N SER A 86 9.05 7.44 -8.29
CA SER A 86 10.11 7.85 -9.22
C SER A 86 11.47 7.24 -8.87
N SER A 87 11.79 7.18 -7.57
CA SER A 87 13.03 6.57 -7.09
C SER A 87 12.99 5.03 -7.07
N HIS A 88 11.80 4.43 -7.11
CA HIS A 88 11.60 2.97 -7.05
C HIS A 88 10.58 2.48 -8.10
N PRO A 89 10.87 2.59 -9.41
CA PRO A 89 9.90 2.27 -10.47
C PRO A 89 9.36 0.84 -10.43
N PHE A 90 10.10 -0.10 -9.83
CA PHE A 90 9.66 -1.48 -9.67
C PHE A 90 8.38 -1.63 -8.83
N LEU A 91 8.01 -0.61 -8.04
CA LEU A 91 6.79 -0.61 -7.23
C LEU A 91 5.54 -0.34 -8.05
N GLU A 92 5.65 0.20 -9.27
CA GLU A 92 4.51 0.36 -10.18
C GLU A 92 3.82 -0.99 -10.47
N LYS A 93 4.62 -2.07 -10.57
CA LYS A 93 4.09 -3.42 -10.75
C LYS A 93 3.12 -3.82 -9.63
N VAL A 94 3.29 -3.32 -8.41
CA VAL A 94 2.36 -3.61 -7.31
C VAL A 94 0.99 -3.00 -7.58
N ILE A 95 0.92 -1.84 -8.24
CA ILE A 95 -0.37 -1.23 -8.65
C ILE A 95 -1.07 -2.16 -9.64
N ASP A 96 -0.34 -2.69 -10.61
CA ASP A 96 -0.88 -3.67 -11.58
C ASP A 96 -1.34 -4.96 -10.89
N ASP A 97 -0.53 -5.47 -9.95
CA ASP A 97 -0.83 -6.69 -9.18
C ASP A 97 -2.09 -6.51 -8.31
N ILE A 98 -2.28 -5.35 -7.68
CA ILE A 98 -3.50 -5.06 -6.89
C ILE A 98 -4.72 -4.97 -7.80
N SER A 99 -4.62 -4.34 -8.98
CA SER A 99 -5.71 -4.23 -9.94
C SER A 99 -6.25 -5.58 -10.42
N CYS A 100 -5.42 -6.63 -10.35
CA CYS A 100 -5.79 -8.00 -10.71
C CYS A 100 -6.20 -8.85 -9.50
N SER A 101 -6.18 -8.31 -8.27
CA SER A 101 -6.30 -9.09 -7.05
C SER A 101 -7.75 -9.19 -6.55
N GLY A 102 -8.54 -10.05 -7.19
CA GLY A 102 -9.94 -10.31 -6.76
C GLY A 102 -10.08 -10.69 -5.29
N ALA A 103 -9.14 -11.50 -4.77
CA ALA A 103 -9.12 -11.87 -3.35
C ALA A 103 -8.86 -10.68 -2.41
N ALA A 104 -8.08 -9.68 -2.85
CA ALA A 104 -7.89 -8.47 -2.06
C ALA A 104 -9.14 -7.58 -2.06
N PHE A 105 -9.87 -7.53 -3.19
CA PHE A 105 -11.15 -6.82 -3.29
C PHE A 105 -12.19 -7.43 -2.37
N GLU A 106 -12.33 -8.75 -2.40
CA GLU A 106 -13.21 -9.50 -1.50
C GLU A 106 -12.83 -9.25 -0.04
N LYS A 107 -11.54 -9.35 0.29
CA LYS A 107 -11.04 -9.13 1.65
C LYS A 107 -11.30 -7.70 2.15
N TYR A 108 -11.15 -6.70 1.27
CA TYR A 108 -11.46 -5.31 1.61
C TYR A 108 -12.98 -5.06 1.70
N GLY A 109 -13.79 -5.86 0.98
CA GLY A 109 -15.24 -5.70 0.91
C GLY A 109 -15.67 -4.63 -0.10
N ILE A 110 -14.97 -4.53 -1.24
CA ILE A 110 -15.25 -3.56 -2.31
C ILE A 110 -15.66 -4.27 -3.60
N ASP A 111 -16.54 -3.63 -4.38
CA ASP A 111 -16.84 -4.07 -5.74
C ASP A 111 -15.59 -3.97 -6.65
N PRO A 112 -15.29 -4.98 -7.49
CA PRO A 112 -14.12 -4.93 -8.37
C PRO A 112 -14.04 -3.69 -9.26
N SER A 113 -15.17 -3.20 -9.80
CA SER A 113 -15.15 -2.01 -10.66
C SER A 113 -14.80 -0.75 -9.87
N GLU A 114 -15.24 -0.67 -8.61
CA GLU A 114 -14.93 0.43 -7.71
C GLU A 114 -13.47 0.37 -7.24
N ALA A 115 -12.96 -0.83 -6.95
CA ALA A 115 -11.55 -1.04 -6.64
C ALA A 115 -10.64 -0.56 -7.77
N ILE A 116 -10.95 -0.94 -9.02
CA ILE A 116 -10.18 -0.50 -10.19
C ILE A 116 -10.22 1.02 -10.32
N ARG A 117 -11.39 1.66 -10.20
CA ARG A 117 -11.49 3.14 -10.23
C ARG A 117 -10.65 3.80 -9.13
N LEU A 118 -10.63 3.21 -7.94
CA LEU A 118 -9.85 3.70 -6.81
C LEU A 118 -8.34 3.59 -7.09
N ILE A 119 -7.89 2.45 -7.60
CA ILE A 119 -6.49 2.20 -7.94
C ILE A 119 -6.03 3.12 -9.08
N GLU A 120 -6.84 3.30 -10.12
CA GLU A 120 -6.50 4.19 -11.25
C GLU A 120 -6.46 5.66 -10.81
N ARG A 121 -7.37 6.09 -9.92
CA ARG A 121 -7.26 7.43 -9.31
C ARG A 121 -5.93 7.57 -8.57
N PHE A 122 -5.56 6.60 -7.74
CA PHE A 122 -4.29 6.63 -7.03
C PHE A 122 -3.09 6.65 -7.99
N ARG A 123 -3.09 5.79 -9.01
CA ARG A 123 -2.06 5.75 -10.06
C ARG A 123 -1.86 7.13 -10.71
N SER A 124 -2.95 7.80 -11.09
CA SER A 124 -2.90 9.12 -11.72
C SER A 124 -2.35 10.24 -10.83
N LEU A 125 -2.36 10.05 -9.51
CA LEU A 125 -1.82 11.02 -8.56
C LEU A 125 -0.31 10.86 -8.39
N VAL A 126 0.20 9.62 -8.42
CA VAL A 126 1.58 9.32 -8.00
C VAL A 126 2.55 8.99 -9.14
N LEU A 127 2.06 8.69 -10.36
CA LEU A 127 2.90 8.29 -11.51
C LEU A 127 2.90 9.32 -12.66
N LEU A 128 2.97 10.62 -12.34
CA LEU A 128 3.03 11.69 -13.34
C LEU A 128 4.40 11.80 -14.02
#